data_AF-A0A2H0RQ68-F1
#
_entry.id   AF-A0A2H0RQ68-F1
#
_cell.length_a   1.000
_cell.length_b   1.000
_cell.length_c   1.000
_cell.angle_alpha   90.00
_cell.angle_beta   90.00
_cell.angle_gamma   90.00
#
_symmetry.space_group_name_H-M   'P 1'
#
loop_
_entity.id
_entity.type
_entity.pdbx_description
1 polymer ?
#
loop_
_entity_poly.entity_id
_entity_poly.type
_entity_poly.pdbx_seq_one_letter_code
_entity_poly.pdbx_strand_id
1 'polypeptide(L)'
;MESYRLRQCELCYECIDCVDCYNCAFTQDSENCSESTFLKNCIGCKHCLMCSNLRNKEYYVENKPVTKEQFAQFRSLLSSYSRLQNARERFDKLKIEYPQKFMHGTQNENVIGDYLTNCKNVEQCFDCSDLWDCKYAYQAFDPLKDVMDIQECGEAERLYEDAFVGYNAHNVLFTTHTLGQISDIYYSSHSPYNKNLFGCIGLRHKEFCVLNKQYSKDDYEILVARIIEHMQKTNEWGEFFPIDFSLFPYNETMAQDYFPLTQEEAQKQGLWWAEKEESIYKGQIVKEGLPDDVRDFPETLCEKILQCKKTGRSYKIIPQELILYRQLNLPLPRLCFQERHRNRMLLRNARVFYDRTCDKCGVKFKTTYAPDRPEKIYCESCYQTSFA
;
A
#
# COMPACT_ATOMS: atom_id res chain seq x y z
N MET A 1 10.87 -7.04 4.19
CA MET A 1 10.34 -8.11 3.31
C MET A 1 9.80 -7.44 2.06
N GLU A 2 9.99 -8.01 0.87
CA GLU A 2 9.84 -7.26 -0.39
C GLU A 2 8.45 -7.40 -1.02
N SER A 3 7.42 -7.27 -0.19
CA SER A 3 6.01 -7.49 -0.51
C SER A 3 5.18 -6.27 -0.03
N TYR A 4 3.93 -6.14 -0.45
CA TYR A 4 3.07 -5.00 -0.12
C TYR A 4 1.69 -5.45 0.38
N ARG A 5 1.23 -4.87 1.49
CA ARG A 5 -0.08 -5.17 2.14
C ARG A 5 -0.35 -6.67 2.29
N LEU A 6 0.42 -7.30 3.18
CA LEU A 6 0.31 -8.72 3.55
C LEU A 6 -0.28 -8.84 4.96
N ARG A 7 -1.30 -9.69 5.16
CA ARG A 7 -1.90 -9.98 6.46
C ARG A 7 -1.71 -11.46 6.81
N GLN A 8 -1.14 -11.76 7.98
CA GLN A 8 -0.84 -13.13 8.44
C GLN A 8 -0.03 -13.99 7.44
N CYS A 9 0.87 -13.37 6.67
CA CYS A 9 1.70 -14.07 5.69
C CYS A 9 3.11 -14.34 6.19
N GLU A 10 3.67 -15.50 5.85
CA GLU A 10 5.05 -15.89 6.17
C GLU A 10 5.83 -16.33 4.91
N LEU A 11 7.15 -16.14 4.92
CA LEU A 11 8.05 -16.49 3.81
C LEU A 11 7.60 -15.97 2.43
N CYS A 12 6.97 -14.79 2.38
CA CYS A 12 6.39 -14.25 1.14
C CYS A 12 7.26 -13.18 0.46
N TYR A 13 7.38 -13.22 -0.87
CA TYR A 13 8.28 -12.35 -1.64
C TYR A 13 7.64 -11.77 -2.91
N GLU A 14 7.74 -10.45 -3.12
CA GLU A 14 7.10 -9.74 -4.25
C GLU A 14 5.58 -10.04 -4.34
N CYS A 15 4.96 -10.30 -3.19
CA CYS A 15 3.51 -10.52 -3.05
C CYS A 15 2.78 -9.19 -2.80
N ILE A 16 1.51 -9.13 -3.19
CA ILE A 16 0.68 -7.91 -3.17
C ILE A 16 -0.75 -8.29 -2.80
N ASP A 17 -1.37 -7.60 -1.83
CA ASP A 17 -2.78 -7.83 -1.46
C ASP A 17 -3.05 -9.30 -1.08
N CYS A 18 -2.25 -9.84 -0.15
CA CYS A 18 -2.28 -11.26 0.24
C CYS A 18 -2.68 -11.47 1.70
N VAL A 19 -3.45 -12.53 1.96
CA VAL A 19 -3.92 -12.90 3.31
C VAL A 19 -3.66 -14.38 3.59
N ASP A 20 -3.18 -14.73 4.79
CA ASP A 20 -2.95 -16.12 5.25
C ASP A 20 -2.05 -16.98 4.31
N CYS A 21 -1.15 -16.33 3.56
CA CYS A 21 -0.27 -16.98 2.59
C CYS A 21 1.10 -17.40 3.16
N TYR A 22 1.55 -18.62 2.84
CA TYR A 22 2.82 -19.20 3.30
C TYR A 22 3.74 -19.60 2.13
N ASN A 23 5.02 -19.22 2.16
CA ASN A 23 6.02 -19.56 1.12
C ASN A 23 5.49 -19.30 -0.31
N CYS A 24 4.95 -18.10 -0.51
CA CYS A 24 4.40 -17.64 -1.78
C CYS A 24 5.26 -16.54 -2.39
N ALA A 25 5.40 -16.55 -3.72
CA ALA A 25 6.18 -15.54 -4.43
C ALA A 25 5.46 -14.98 -5.66
N PHE A 26 5.60 -13.68 -5.92
CA PHE A 26 4.97 -12.99 -7.05
C PHE A 26 3.44 -13.20 -7.14
N THR A 27 2.79 -13.35 -5.98
CA THR A 27 1.36 -13.62 -5.85
C THR A 27 0.60 -12.32 -5.57
N GLN A 28 -0.54 -12.14 -6.23
CA GLN A 28 -1.39 -10.95 -6.15
C GLN A 28 -2.83 -11.34 -5.77
N ASP A 29 -3.56 -10.49 -5.03
CA ASP A 29 -5.01 -10.62 -4.78
C ASP A 29 -5.43 -12.04 -4.31
N SER A 30 -4.72 -12.64 -3.35
CA SER A 30 -4.86 -14.09 -3.03
C SER A 30 -4.85 -14.42 -1.54
N GLU A 31 -5.61 -15.46 -1.16
CA GLU A 31 -5.95 -15.79 0.22
C GLU A 31 -5.66 -17.28 0.55
N ASN A 32 -5.13 -17.58 1.74
CA ASN A 32 -4.95 -18.95 2.25
C ASN A 32 -4.19 -19.86 1.25
N CYS A 33 -3.17 -19.32 0.59
CA CYS A 33 -2.38 -20.03 -0.42
C CYS A 33 -1.00 -20.42 0.13
N SER A 34 -0.51 -21.62 -0.21
CA SER A 34 0.79 -22.10 0.27
C SER A 34 1.70 -22.67 -0.82
N GLU A 35 3.02 -22.56 -0.63
CA GLU A 35 4.05 -23.24 -1.45
C GLU A 35 3.96 -22.92 -2.96
N SER A 36 3.50 -21.72 -3.30
CA SER A 36 3.04 -21.36 -4.65
C SER A 36 3.80 -20.17 -5.25
N THR A 37 3.69 -19.93 -6.55
CA THR A 37 4.38 -18.80 -7.21
C THR A 37 3.63 -18.32 -8.43
N PHE A 38 3.54 -17.00 -8.65
CA PHE A 38 2.71 -16.41 -9.71
C PHE A 38 1.23 -16.84 -9.59
N LEU A 39 0.56 -16.45 -8.51
CA LEU A 39 -0.90 -16.61 -8.39
C LEU A 39 -1.61 -15.26 -8.51
N LYS A 40 -2.83 -15.24 -9.06
CA LYS A 40 -3.74 -14.08 -8.97
C LYS A 40 -5.18 -14.50 -8.70
N ASN A 41 -5.89 -13.82 -7.81
CA ASN A 41 -7.29 -14.14 -7.47
C ASN A 41 -7.47 -15.59 -6.98
N CYS A 42 -6.46 -16.19 -6.34
CA CYS A 42 -6.47 -17.58 -5.92
C CYS A 42 -6.82 -17.70 -4.43
N ILE A 43 -7.62 -18.71 -4.07
CA ILE A 43 -8.08 -18.94 -2.70
C ILE A 43 -7.89 -20.40 -2.31
N GLY A 44 -7.22 -20.68 -1.19
CA GLY A 44 -7.04 -22.05 -0.69
C GLY A 44 -6.11 -22.92 -1.55
N CYS A 45 -5.27 -22.32 -2.40
CA CYS A 45 -4.46 -23.04 -3.38
C CYS A 45 -3.08 -23.43 -2.84
N LYS A 46 -2.67 -24.66 -3.08
CA LYS A 46 -1.40 -25.22 -2.58
C LYS A 46 -0.56 -25.77 -3.72
N HIS A 47 0.76 -25.57 -3.69
CA HIS A 47 1.65 -26.04 -4.76
C HIS A 47 1.14 -25.68 -6.18
N CYS A 48 0.89 -24.39 -6.42
CA CYS A 48 0.39 -23.88 -7.71
C CYS A 48 1.39 -22.90 -8.36
N LEU A 49 1.56 -22.96 -9.69
CA LEU A 49 2.42 -22.05 -10.46
C LEU A 49 1.67 -21.36 -11.61
N MET A 50 1.84 -20.05 -11.78
CA MET A 50 1.30 -19.28 -12.91
C MET A 50 -0.22 -19.50 -13.09
N CYS A 51 -0.98 -19.42 -12.01
CA CYS A 51 -2.41 -19.72 -12.00
C CYS A 51 -3.27 -18.50 -11.63
N SER A 52 -4.47 -18.39 -12.19
CA SER A 52 -5.42 -17.30 -11.90
C SER A 52 -6.82 -17.81 -11.64
N ASN A 53 -7.56 -17.19 -10.72
CA ASN A 53 -8.95 -17.51 -10.39
C ASN A 53 -9.17 -19.00 -9.99
N LEU A 54 -8.21 -19.63 -9.31
CA LEU A 54 -8.36 -20.99 -8.79
C LEU A 54 -8.88 -20.99 -7.34
N ARG A 55 -9.68 -22.00 -6.99
CA ARG A 55 -10.19 -22.21 -5.63
C ARG A 55 -9.94 -23.64 -5.16
N ASN A 56 -9.32 -23.81 -3.99
CA ASN A 56 -9.09 -25.09 -3.32
C ASN A 56 -8.45 -26.17 -4.22
N LYS A 57 -7.43 -25.80 -4.99
CA LYS A 57 -6.68 -26.70 -5.89
C LYS A 57 -5.28 -26.99 -5.34
N GLU A 58 -4.75 -28.19 -5.64
CA GLU A 58 -3.39 -28.60 -5.31
C GLU A 58 -2.68 -29.19 -6.54
N TYR A 59 -1.39 -28.87 -6.74
CA TYR A 59 -0.57 -29.25 -7.91
C TYR A 59 -1.14 -28.79 -9.26
N TYR A 60 -1.21 -27.48 -9.47
CA TYR A 60 -1.62 -26.87 -10.75
C TYR A 60 -0.50 -26.01 -11.36
N VAL A 61 -0.37 -26.04 -12.69
CA VAL A 61 0.52 -25.17 -13.46
C VAL A 61 -0.24 -24.63 -14.66
N GLU A 62 -0.25 -23.31 -14.87
CA GLU A 62 -1.03 -22.64 -15.94
C GLU A 62 -2.50 -23.12 -16.00
N ASN A 63 -3.15 -23.08 -14.82
CA ASN A 63 -4.51 -23.52 -14.56
C ASN A 63 -4.83 -25.00 -14.91
N LYS A 64 -3.83 -25.85 -15.12
CA LYS A 64 -4.00 -27.28 -15.40
C LYS A 64 -3.41 -28.14 -14.28
N PRO A 65 -4.05 -29.28 -13.92
CA PRO A 65 -3.49 -30.21 -12.94
C PRO A 65 -2.21 -30.85 -13.48
N VAL A 66 -1.24 -31.05 -12.59
CA VAL A 66 0.05 -31.72 -12.86
C VAL A 66 0.36 -32.73 -11.76
N THR A 67 1.34 -33.62 -11.97
CA THR A 67 1.85 -34.49 -10.90
C THR A 67 2.78 -33.72 -9.94
N LYS A 68 3.06 -34.29 -8.76
CA LYS A 68 3.96 -33.66 -7.77
C LYS A 68 5.37 -33.48 -8.33
N GLU A 69 5.81 -34.43 -9.14
CA GLU A 69 7.12 -34.48 -9.79
C GLU A 69 7.23 -33.41 -10.88
N GLN A 70 6.16 -33.24 -11.68
CA GLN A 70 6.06 -32.18 -12.67
C GLN A 70 6.06 -30.80 -12.00
N PHE A 71 5.27 -30.61 -10.94
CA PHE A 71 5.30 -29.37 -10.15
C PHE A 71 6.70 -29.07 -9.60
N ALA A 72 7.37 -30.07 -8.99
CA ALA A 72 8.72 -29.91 -8.45
C ALA A 72 9.74 -29.53 -9.54
N GLN A 73 9.65 -30.12 -10.73
CA GLN A 73 10.44 -29.73 -11.89
C GLN A 73 10.17 -28.26 -12.24
N PHE A 74 8.92 -27.84 -12.45
CA PHE A 74 8.59 -26.46 -12.79
C PHE A 74 9.01 -25.44 -11.71
N ARG A 75 8.80 -25.73 -10.41
CA ARG A 75 9.25 -24.84 -9.30
C ARG A 75 10.77 -24.74 -9.25
N SER A 76 11.50 -25.84 -9.48
CA SER A 76 12.97 -25.83 -9.48
C SER A 76 13.54 -24.87 -10.53
N LEU A 77 12.88 -24.72 -11.68
CA LEU A 77 13.31 -23.85 -12.79
C LEU A 77 13.22 -22.35 -12.47
N LEU A 78 12.44 -21.95 -11.46
CA LEU A 78 12.27 -20.54 -11.08
C LEU A 78 13.48 -19.95 -10.32
N SER A 79 14.46 -20.79 -10.01
CA SER A 79 15.80 -20.42 -9.50
C SER A 79 16.60 -19.56 -10.49
N SER A 80 16.33 -19.68 -11.78
CA SER A 80 17.00 -18.99 -12.88
C SER A 80 16.25 -17.70 -13.24
N TYR A 81 16.96 -16.57 -13.31
CA TYR A 81 16.39 -15.26 -13.64
C TYR A 81 15.80 -15.22 -15.05
N SER A 82 16.47 -15.79 -16.05
CA SER A 82 15.95 -15.88 -17.42
C SER A 82 14.65 -16.68 -17.49
N ARG A 83 14.58 -17.82 -16.79
CA ARG A 83 13.36 -18.66 -16.70
C ARG A 83 12.26 -17.97 -15.89
N LEU A 84 12.61 -17.25 -14.82
CA LEU A 84 11.67 -16.48 -14.02
C LEU A 84 11.05 -15.31 -14.82
N GLN A 85 11.82 -14.62 -15.66
CA GLN A 85 11.26 -13.58 -16.54
C GLN A 85 10.29 -14.21 -17.57
N ASN A 86 10.65 -15.35 -18.19
CA ASN A 86 9.73 -16.04 -19.10
C ASN A 86 8.46 -16.54 -18.41
N ALA A 87 8.55 -17.05 -17.18
CA ALA A 87 7.40 -17.42 -16.37
C ALA A 87 6.51 -16.21 -16.05
N ARG A 88 7.10 -15.07 -15.73
CA ARG A 88 6.39 -13.78 -15.57
C ARG A 88 5.67 -13.37 -16.86
N GLU A 89 6.35 -13.35 -18.00
CA GLU A 89 5.74 -13.00 -19.30
C GLU A 89 4.57 -13.91 -19.71
N ARG A 90 4.63 -15.21 -19.35
CA ARG A 90 3.54 -16.17 -19.55
C ARG A 90 2.38 -15.87 -18.60
N PHE A 91 2.66 -15.64 -17.33
CA PHE A 91 1.66 -15.30 -16.33
C PHE A 91 0.98 -13.95 -16.59
N ASP A 92 1.72 -12.95 -17.09
CA ASP A 92 1.19 -11.65 -17.47
C ASP A 92 0.18 -11.75 -18.62
N LYS A 93 0.37 -12.69 -19.55
CA LYS A 93 -0.63 -13.04 -20.59
C LYS A 93 -1.80 -13.83 -20.00
N LEU A 94 -1.52 -14.88 -19.22
CA LEU A 94 -2.53 -15.75 -18.62
C LEU A 94 -3.53 -14.98 -17.74
N LYS A 95 -3.08 -13.99 -16.96
CA LYS A 95 -3.97 -13.12 -16.15
C LYS A 95 -5.04 -12.37 -16.96
N ILE A 96 -4.80 -12.11 -18.25
CA ILE A 96 -5.74 -11.40 -19.14
C ILE A 96 -6.80 -12.36 -19.71
N GLU A 97 -6.49 -13.66 -19.82
CA GLU A 97 -7.44 -14.68 -20.27
C GLU A 97 -8.60 -14.86 -19.29
N TYR A 98 -8.32 -14.72 -17.99
CA TYR A 98 -9.28 -14.84 -16.89
C TYR A 98 -9.91 -13.48 -16.51
N PRO A 99 -11.23 -13.43 -16.25
CA PRO A 99 -11.91 -12.20 -15.88
C PRO A 99 -11.45 -11.72 -14.49
N GLN A 100 -11.44 -10.41 -14.32
CA GLN A 100 -11.18 -9.75 -13.04
C GLN A 100 -12.50 -9.32 -12.40
N LYS A 101 -12.55 -9.27 -11.06
CA LYS A 101 -13.71 -8.75 -10.33
C LYS A 101 -13.76 -7.23 -10.48
N PHE A 102 -14.92 -6.65 -10.79
CA PHE A 102 -15.04 -5.19 -10.95
C PHE A 102 -14.59 -4.37 -9.73
N MET A 103 -14.70 -4.95 -8.54
CA MET A 103 -14.33 -4.34 -7.27
C MET A 103 -14.11 -5.48 -6.27
N HIS A 104 -13.00 -5.47 -5.54
CA HIS A 104 -12.67 -6.54 -4.61
C HIS A 104 -13.67 -6.63 -3.44
N GLY A 105 -14.20 -5.50 -3.00
CA GLY A 105 -14.74 -5.33 -1.66
C GLY A 105 -16.01 -6.12 -1.27
N THR A 106 -16.26 -6.15 0.05
CA THR A 106 -17.29 -6.98 0.69
C THR A 106 -18.08 -6.24 1.78
N GLN A 107 -19.34 -6.64 1.96
CA GLN A 107 -20.35 -6.03 2.87
C GLN A 107 -20.87 -4.63 2.47
N ASN A 108 -20.82 -4.31 1.18
CA ASN A 108 -21.33 -3.09 0.53
C ASN A 108 -22.75 -2.69 0.97
N GLU A 109 -22.96 -1.40 1.30
CA GLU A 109 -24.29 -0.73 1.29
C GLU A 109 -24.12 0.81 1.21
N ASN A 110 -23.41 1.37 0.23
CA ASN A 110 -23.32 0.79 -1.11
C ASN A 110 -21.97 0.94 -1.83
N VAL A 111 -20.95 1.64 -1.28
CA VAL A 111 -19.54 1.76 -1.76
C VAL A 111 -19.20 2.95 -2.69
N ILE A 112 -17.95 3.49 -2.61
CA ILE A 112 -16.90 3.37 -3.66
C ILE A 112 -15.49 3.22 -3.05
N GLY A 113 -14.61 2.40 -3.65
CA GLY A 113 -13.22 2.21 -3.21
C GLY A 113 -12.46 1.03 -3.88
N ASP A 114 -11.20 0.81 -3.52
CA ASP A 114 -10.52 -0.49 -3.54
C ASP A 114 -9.60 -0.66 -2.31
N TYR A 115 -9.71 -1.67 -1.44
CA TYR A 115 -10.25 -3.02 -1.59
C TYR A 115 -11.25 -3.34 -0.44
N LEU A 116 -12.11 -2.36 -0.12
CA LEU A 116 -13.07 -2.30 0.99
C LEU A 116 -13.55 -3.60 1.64
N THR A 117 -13.50 -3.66 2.97
CA THR A 117 -13.99 -4.81 3.75
C THR A 117 -14.68 -4.25 4.98
N ASN A 118 -15.98 -4.53 5.14
CA ASN A 118 -16.95 -3.58 5.71
C ASN A 118 -17.22 -2.41 4.72
N CYS A 119 -18.38 -1.74 4.83
CA CYS A 119 -18.79 -0.62 3.95
C CYS A 119 -19.89 0.29 4.58
N LYS A 120 -21.16 0.11 4.16
CA LYS A 120 -22.24 1.12 4.04
C LYS A 120 -21.79 2.40 3.27
N ASN A 121 -22.25 3.62 3.57
CA ASN A 121 -21.52 4.58 4.42
C ASN A 121 -20.04 4.70 4.07
N VAL A 122 -19.68 4.90 2.79
CA VAL A 122 -18.30 5.09 2.32
C VAL A 122 -18.24 5.91 1.03
N GLU A 123 -17.24 6.79 0.96
CA GLU A 123 -16.58 7.29 -0.25
C GLU A 123 -15.12 7.67 0.12
N GLN A 124 -14.13 7.92 -0.75
CA GLN A 124 -13.86 7.37 -2.08
C GLN A 124 -12.50 6.64 -1.97
N CYS A 125 -12.47 5.46 -1.34
CA CYS A 125 -11.35 5.10 -0.45
C CYS A 125 -10.41 3.95 -0.90
N PHE A 126 -9.23 3.88 -0.27
CA PHE A 126 -8.12 2.93 -0.55
C PHE A 126 -7.07 2.93 0.58
N ASP A 127 -6.60 1.84 1.22
CA ASP A 127 -6.67 0.41 0.90
C ASP A 127 -7.40 -0.39 2.01
N CYS A 128 -8.62 0.08 2.28
CA CYS A 128 -9.72 -0.37 3.11
C CYS A 128 -10.02 -1.89 3.23
N SER A 129 -10.69 -2.47 4.25
CA SER A 129 -11.17 -2.02 5.60
C SER A 129 -12.09 -0.78 5.72
N ASP A 130 -12.84 -0.61 6.82
CA ASP A 130 -13.95 0.35 7.03
C ASP A 130 -15.22 0.15 6.20
N LEU A 131 -16.46 0.12 6.72
CA LEU A 131 -17.19 0.75 7.84
C LEU A 131 -17.46 2.26 7.68
N TRP A 132 -18.38 2.90 8.44
CA TRP A 132 -19.82 2.63 8.48
C TRP A 132 -20.69 3.78 9.07
N ASP A 133 -20.26 5.00 9.42
CA ASP A 133 -19.87 6.22 8.69
C ASP A 133 -18.57 6.19 7.85
N CYS A 134 -18.46 6.84 6.68
CA CYS A 134 -17.17 7.15 6.03
C CYS A 134 -17.27 8.24 4.93
N LYS A 135 -16.36 9.23 4.96
CA LYS A 135 -15.89 10.07 3.83
C LYS A 135 -14.69 10.92 4.29
N TYR A 136 -13.56 11.08 3.61
CA TYR A 136 -13.04 10.44 2.41
C TYR A 136 -11.65 9.82 2.65
N ALA A 137 -11.52 8.51 2.36
CA ALA A 137 -10.33 7.84 1.81
C ALA A 137 -9.03 7.60 2.64
N TYR A 138 -8.10 6.81 2.06
CA TYR A 138 -6.65 7.00 2.22
C TYR A 138 -5.88 6.69 3.56
N GLN A 139 -6.19 5.72 4.43
CA GLN A 139 -6.16 4.26 4.19
C GLN A 139 -6.51 3.55 5.52
N ALA A 140 -7.52 2.69 5.55
CA ALA A 140 -8.30 2.45 6.78
C ALA A 140 -8.37 0.96 7.26
N PHE A 141 -8.56 0.62 8.57
CA PHE A 141 -8.14 -0.67 9.27
C PHE A 141 -8.74 -1.08 10.71
N ASP A 142 -9.90 -1.77 10.79
CA ASP A 142 -10.83 -2.36 11.85
C ASP A 142 -11.14 -1.65 13.24
N PRO A 143 -12.39 -1.26 13.76
CA PRO A 143 -13.78 -0.92 13.24
C PRO A 143 -14.40 0.61 13.27
N LEU A 144 -14.42 1.54 12.23
CA LEU A 144 -14.94 2.99 12.24
C LEU A 144 -16.47 3.09 12.35
N LYS A 145 -17.01 4.32 12.57
CA LYS A 145 -18.34 4.74 12.06
C LYS A 145 -18.69 6.27 12.00
N ASP A 146 -17.79 7.26 11.94
CA ASP A 146 -18.15 8.68 11.56
C ASP A 146 -16.88 9.53 11.26
N VAL A 147 -16.81 10.26 10.14
CA VAL A 147 -15.53 10.42 9.38
C VAL A 147 -15.56 11.61 8.39
N MET A 148 -14.44 12.23 7.96
CA MET A 148 -13.24 12.69 8.66
C MET A 148 -12.76 14.07 8.13
N ASP A 149 -12.04 14.30 7.02
CA ASP A 149 -11.49 13.43 5.95
C ASP A 149 -10.07 12.92 6.20
N ILE A 150 -9.69 11.80 5.56
CA ILE A 150 -8.65 10.89 6.06
C ILE A 150 -7.41 10.73 5.16
N GLN A 151 -6.23 10.58 5.78
CA GLN A 151 -5.03 10.01 5.15
C GLN A 151 -4.09 9.14 6.06
N GLU A 152 -4.57 8.47 7.10
CA GLU A 152 -3.95 7.22 7.63
C GLU A 152 -4.95 6.53 8.58
N CYS A 153 -4.78 5.23 8.90
CA CYS A 153 -5.59 4.48 9.87
C CYS A 153 -7.08 4.31 9.55
N GLY A 154 -7.69 3.31 10.16
CA GLY A 154 -9.10 3.43 10.53
C GLY A 154 -9.25 3.13 12.03
N GLU A 155 -10.29 3.59 12.70
CA GLU A 155 -11.52 2.81 12.89
C GLU A 155 -12.32 3.12 14.23
N ALA A 156 -12.85 4.37 14.38
CA ALA A 156 -13.79 4.85 15.43
C ALA A 156 -14.88 5.84 14.89
N GLU A 157 -15.77 6.41 15.74
CA GLU A 157 -16.89 7.30 15.30
C GLU A 157 -16.72 8.80 15.66
N ARG A 158 -16.68 9.69 14.66
CA ARG A 158 -16.63 11.17 14.68
C ARG A 158 -15.24 11.77 14.76
N LEU A 159 -14.54 11.87 13.62
CA LEU A 159 -13.42 12.80 13.44
C LEU A 159 -13.56 13.73 12.21
N TYR A 160 -12.47 14.42 11.85
CA TYR A 160 -12.41 15.89 12.04
C TYR A 160 -11.11 16.49 11.42
N GLU A 161 -10.84 16.13 10.15
CA GLU A 161 -9.68 16.45 9.28
C GLU A 161 -8.28 15.91 9.69
N ASP A 162 -7.69 15.08 8.82
CA ASP A 162 -6.40 14.41 9.08
C ASP A 162 -5.37 14.28 7.92
N ALA A 163 -4.91 13.08 7.56
CA ALA A 163 -3.53 12.59 7.75
C ALA A 163 -3.22 12.29 9.25
N PHE A 164 -3.41 11.01 9.61
CA PHE A 164 -3.81 10.56 10.96
C PHE A 164 -2.67 9.88 11.75
N VAL A 165 -2.73 9.57 13.05
CA VAL A 165 -3.75 9.78 14.12
C VAL A 165 -4.96 8.83 14.09
N GLY A 166 -4.91 7.63 13.53
CA GLY A 166 -3.77 6.71 13.47
C GLY A 166 -3.97 5.44 14.31
N TYR A 167 -5.00 5.44 15.18
CA TYR A 167 -5.14 4.56 16.35
C TYR A 167 -6.61 4.18 16.51
N ASN A 168 -7.31 4.47 17.64
CA ASN A 168 -8.77 4.66 17.62
C ASN A 168 -9.45 5.39 18.79
N ALA A 169 -10.22 6.46 18.48
CA ALA A 169 -11.31 6.99 19.32
C ALA A 169 -12.23 7.99 18.59
N HIS A 170 -13.40 8.23 19.21
CA HIS A 170 -14.55 9.02 18.75
C HIS A 170 -14.40 10.56 18.86
N ASN A 171 -13.15 11.04 18.77
CA ASN A 171 -12.68 12.28 19.41
C ASN A 171 -11.31 12.69 18.80
N VAL A 172 -11.03 14.01 18.67
CA VAL A 172 -9.86 14.74 18.10
C VAL A 172 -10.17 15.42 16.76
N LEU A 173 -9.91 16.74 16.66
CA LEU A 173 -10.04 17.56 15.43
C LEU A 173 -8.65 18.17 15.07
N PHE A 174 -8.51 18.62 13.81
CA PHE A 174 -7.38 19.26 13.11
C PHE A 174 -5.97 18.72 13.48
N THR A 175 -5.46 17.75 12.70
CA THR A 175 -4.30 16.94 13.13
C THR A 175 -3.08 16.92 12.18
N THR A 176 -2.43 15.77 11.96
CA THR A 176 -0.99 15.54 11.67
C THR A 176 -0.01 15.88 12.80
N HIS A 177 0.54 14.94 13.56
CA HIS A 177 0.09 13.58 13.86
C HIS A 177 0.13 13.37 15.39
N THR A 178 -0.26 12.20 15.92
CA THR A 178 -0.19 11.83 17.35
C THR A 178 -0.16 10.32 17.56
N LEU A 179 0.79 9.82 18.36
CA LEU A 179 0.55 8.75 19.38
C LEU A 179 -0.78 8.97 20.09
N GLY A 180 -1.84 8.47 19.49
CA GLY A 180 -3.16 8.38 20.07
C GLY A 180 -4.22 8.94 19.14
N GLN A 181 -5.39 8.35 19.22
CA GLN A 181 -6.67 8.86 18.72
C GLN A 181 -7.58 8.69 19.92
N ILE A 182 -8.13 9.80 20.39
CA ILE A 182 -7.94 10.17 21.80
C ILE A 182 -8.96 11.24 22.22
N SER A 183 -9.29 11.34 23.50
CA SER A 183 -9.83 12.57 24.08
C SER A 183 -8.64 13.36 24.66
N ASP A 184 -8.38 14.65 24.41
CA ASP A 184 -9.16 15.72 23.75
C ASP A 184 -8.17 16.73 23.07
N ILE A 185 -8.33 17.09 21.77
CA ILE A 185 -7.35 17.90 20.97
C ILE A 185 -8.03 18.83 19.92
N TYR A 186 -7.42 20.01 19.67
CA TYR A 186 -7.73 20.92 18.55
C TYR A 186 -6.60 21.07 17.51
N TYR A 187 -5.33 21.25 17.90
CA TYR A 187 -4.19 21.38 16.97
C TYR A 187 -2.93 20.75 17.59
N SER A 188 -2.15 19.99 16.79
CA SER A 188 -0.99 19.20 17.22
C SER A 188 0.07 19.12 16.12
N SER A 189 1.33 18.80 16.45
CA SER A 189 2.37 18.42 15.47
C SER A 189 3.32 17.34 16.02
N HIS A 190 2.80 16.13 16.25
CA HIS A 190 3.47 14.95 16.82
C HIS A 190 3.59 14.92 18.37
N SER A 191 2.75 14.07 19.01
CA SER A 191 2.53 14.05 20.47
C SER A 191 2.28 12.64 21.05
N PRO A 192 2.74 12.34 22.29
CA PRO A 192 2.31 11.16 23.06
C PRO A 192 1.83 11.44 24.53
N TYR A 193 0.68 10.85 24.87
CA TYR A 193 -0.01 10.85 26.19
C TYR A 193 -0.65 12.18 26.60
N ASN A 194 -1.96 12.31 26.34
CA ASN A 194 -2.65 13.58 26.10
C ASN A 194 -3.79 13.87 27.09
N LYS A 195 -4.08 15.15 27.35
CA LYS A 195 -5.43 15.78 27.41
C LYS A 195 -5.32 17.32 27.50
N ASN A 196 -6.33 18.05 27.02
CA ASN A 196 -6.42 19.53 27.09
C ASN A 196 -5.17 20.28 26.58
N LEU A 197 -4.89 20.18 25.27
CA LEU A 197 -3.73 20.79 24.60
C LEU A 197 -4.13 21.72 23.45
N PHE A 198 -3.38 22.81 23.25
CA PHE A 198 -3.54 23.76 22.14
C PHE A 198 -2.18 24.07 21.50
N GLY A 199 -1.97 23.67 20.24
CA GLY A 199 -0.76 24.02 19.46
C GLY A 199 0.55 23.60 20.14
N CYS A 200 0.63 22.34 20.59
CA CYS A 200 1.76 21.82 21.35
C CYS A 200 2.57 20.77 20.57
N ILE A 201 3.86 20.65 20.91
CA ILE A 201 4.84 19.79 20.22
C ILE A 201 5.58 18.94 21.26
N GLY A 202 5.48 17.60 21.16
CA GLY A 202 6.33 16.67 21.91
C GLY A 202 6.16 16.61 23.44
N LEU A 203 5.10 17.21 24.01
CA LEU A 203 4.79 17.14 25.44
C LEU A 203 4.46 15.71 25.90
N ARG A 204 4.63 15.42 27.19
CA ARG A 204 4.24 14.13 27.81
C ARG A 204 3.58 14.40 29.17
N HIS A 205 2.44 13.76 29.43
CA HIS A 205 1.73 13.79 30.72
C HIS A 205 1.50 15.21 31.28
N LYS A 206 1.03 16.12 30.42
CA LYS A 206 0.64 17.49 30.79
C LYS A 206 -0.76 17.80 30.29
N GLU A 207 -1.44 18.66 31.03
CA GLU A 207 -2.77 19.19 30.75
C GLU A 207 -2.72 20.72 30.83
N PHE A 208 -3.69 21.39 30.19
CA PHE A 208 -3.84 22.85 30.21
C PHE A 208 -2.61 23.57 29.64
N CYS A 209 -2.21 23.17 28.43
CA CYS A 209 -1.02 23.71 27.74
C CYS A 209 -1.35 24.46 26.44
N VAL A 210 -0.67 25.60 26.25
CA VAL A 210 -0.69 26.41 25.04
C VAL A 210 0.76 26.69 24.62
N LEU A 211 1.14 26.38 23.38
CA LEU A 211 2.51 26.55 22.86
C LEU A 211 3.60 26.00 23.82
N ASN A 212 3.43 24.75 24.27
CA ASN A 212 4.28 24.05 25.24
C ASN A 212 4.38 24.65 26.65
N LYS A 213 3.73 25.79 26.94
CA LYS A 213 3.63 26.36 28.29
C LYS A 213 2.37 25.84 29.01
N GLN A 214 2.53 25.45 30.27
CA GLN A 214 1.44 24.99 31.14
C GLN A 214 0.86 26.14 31.97
N TYR A 215 -0.46 26.08 32.22
CA TYR A 215 -1.25 27.09 32.91
C TYR A 215 -2.07 26.48 34.06
N SER A 216 -2.71 27.33 34.88
CA SER A 216 -3.85 26.86 35.68
C SER A 216 -5.05 26.59 34.75
N LYS A 217 -6.06 25.86 35.24
CA LYS A 217 -7.28 25.61 34.46
C LYS A 217 -7.95 26.93 34.04
N ASP A 218 -8.16 27.83 34.99
CA ASP A 218 -8.88 29.09 34.79
C ASP A 218 -8.11 30.02 33.83
N ASP A 219 -6.78 30.11 33.97
CA ASP A 219 -5.92 30.85 33.03
C ASP A 219 -5.96 30.26 31.61
N TYR A 220 -5.99 28.93 31.50
CA TYR A 220 -6.08 28.22 30.22
C TYR A 220 -7.42 28.48 29.53
N GLU A 221 -8.54 28.40 30.25
CA GLU A 221 -9.88 28.66 29.71
C GLU A 221 -10.00 30.11 29.21
N ILE A 222 -9.48 31.09 29.97
CA ILE A 222 -9.43 32.51 29.57
C ILE A 222 -8.52 32.73 28.36
N LEU A 223 -7.35 32.07 28.31
CA LEU A 223 -6.39 32.24 27.21
C LEU A 223 -6.89 31.60 25.91
N VAL A 224 -7.38 30.36 25.97
CA VAL A 224 -7.87 29.62 24.80
C VAL A 224 -9.11 30.29 24.20
N ALA A 225 -10.05 30.78 25.03
CA ALA A 225 -11.19 31.55 24.54
C ALA A 225 -10.76 32.77 23.70
N ARG A 226 -9.73 33.51 24.14
CA ARG A 226 -9.18 34.66 23.40
C ARG A 226 -8.45 34.29 22.12
N ILE A 227 -7.81 33.12 22.06
CA ILE A 227 -7.15 32.62 20.84
C ILE A 227 -8.21 32.20 19.83
N ILE A 228 -9.24 31.47 20.26
CA ILE A 228 -10.37 31.07 19.40
C ILE A 228 -11.09 32.31 18.85
N GLU A 229 -11.38 33.32 19.69
CA GLU A 229 -11.98 34.58 19.24
C GLU A 229 -11.12 35.36 18.22
N HIS A 230 -9.80 35.14 18.21
CA HIS A 230 -8.92 35.70 17.18
C HIS A 230 -8.95 34.87 15.90
N MET A 231 -8.78 33.55 16.00
CA MET A 231 -8.79 32.64 14.84
C MET A 231 -10.14 32.62 14.10
N GLN A 232 -11.24 32.92 14.80
CA GLN A 232 -12.56 33.13 14.19
C GLN A 232 -12.68 34.45 13.40
N LYS A 233 -11.85 35.47 13.70
CA LYS A 233 -11.83 36.75 12.96
C LYS A 233 -10.89 36.73 11.75
N THR A 234 -9.92 35.82 11.74
CA THR A 234 -8.99 35.57 10.63
C THR A 234 -9.49 34.47 9.68
N ASN A 235 -10.48 33.67 10.09
CA ASN A 235 -10.99 32.48 9.40
C ASN A 235 -9.98 31.30 9.41
N GLU A 236 -9.20 31.18 10.49
CA GLU A 236 -8.26 30.08 10.72
C GLU A 236 -8.88 28.97 11.60
N TRP A 237 -9.93 29.28 12.38
CA TRP A 237 -10.59 28.30 13.26
C TRP A 237 -11.61 27.46 12.49
N GLY A 238 -11.22 26.24 12.11
CA GLY A 238 -12.06 25.34 11.33
C GLY A 238 -11.30 24.43 10.38
N GLU A 239 -10.05 24.79 10.06
CA GLU A 239 -9.31 24.24 8.92
C GLU A 239 -8.04 23.49 9.35
N PHE A 240 -7.66 22.50 8.55
CA PHE A 240 -6.36 21.83 8.55
C PHE A 240 -5.16 22.77 8.24
N PHE A 241 -3.93 22.30 8.49
CA PHE A 241 -2.70 23.08 8.27
C PHE A 241 -2.46 23.45 6.79
N PRO A 242 -2.07 24.70 6.48
CA PRO A 242 -1.66 25.11 5.14
C PRO A 242 -0.44 24.34 4.62
N ILE A 243 -0.36 24.16 3.29
CA ILE A 243 0.72 23.41 2.62
C ILE A 243 2.13 23.99 2.89
N ASP A 244 2.23 25.28 3.20
CA ASP A 244 3.47 25.97 3.58
C ASP A 244 4.11 25.42 4.88
N PHE A 245 3.36 24.65 5.68
CA PHE A 245 3.87 23.93 6.86
C PHE A 245 4.48 22.55 6.52
N SER A 246 4.49 22.14 5.25
CA SER A 246 5.10 20.87 4.84
C SER A 246 6.59 20.83 5.14
N LEU A 247 7.01 19.83 5.92
CA LEU A 247 8.41 19.57 6.24
C LEU A 247 9.15 18.82 5.10
N PHE A 248 8.47 18.48 4.00
CA PHE A 248 9.01 17.64 2.93
C PHE A 248 8.72 18.18 1.52
N PRO A 249 9.64 17.99 0.56
CA PRO A 249 9.46 18.33 -0.85
C PRO A 249 8.55 17.30 -1.53
N TYR A 250 7.64 17.76 -2.39
CA TYR A 250 6.56 16.96 -2.99
C TYR A 250 7.06 15.64 -3.60
N ASN A 251 8.15 15.71 -4.38
CA ASN A 251 8.75 14.59 -5.11
C ASN A 251 9.48 13.55 -4.23
N GLU A 252 9.50 13.74 -2.91
CA GLU A 252 10.00 12.75 -1.93
C GLU A 252 8.89 12.22 -1.00
N THR A 253 7.66 12.76 -1.13
CA THR A 253 6.47 12.26 -0.44
C THR A 253 5.76 11.17 -1.25
N MET A 254 4.89 10.41 -0.58
CA MET A 254 3.99 9.44 -1.22
C MET A 254 3.00 10.08 -2.23
N ALA A 255 2.82 11.41 -2.22
CA ALA A 255 2.00 12.09 -3.22
C ALA A 255 2.55 11.85 -4.64
N GLN A 256 3.87 11.83 -4.82
CA GLN A 256 4.50 11.61 -6.13
C GLN A 256 4.28 10.19 -6.70
N ASP A 257 4.03 9.19 -5.84
CA ASP A 257 3.77 7.80 -6.28
C ASP A 257 2.31 7.58 -6.76
N TYR A 258 1.36 8.39 -6.26
CA TYR A 258 -0.07 8.29 -6.61
C TYR A 258 -0.57 9.41 -7.55
N PHE A 259 0.01 10.60 -7.43
CA PHE A 259 -0.31 11.81 -8.18
C PHE A 259 0.98 12.38 -8.81
N PRO A 260 1.61 11.68 -9.77
CA PRO A 260 2.92 12.05 -10.28
C PRO A 260 2.89 13.37 -11.07
N LEU A 261 3.38 14.45 -10.46
CA LEU A 261 3.59 15.74 -11.11
C LEU A 261 4.98 15.84 -11.75
N THR A 262 5.13 16.75 -12.72
CA THR A 262 6.43 17.32 -13.11
C THR A 262 6.83 18.48 -12.19
N GLN A 263 8.11 18.81 -12.18
CA GLN A 263 8.65 19.95 -11.43
C GLN A 263 7.96 21.27 -11.81
N GLU A 264 7.62 21.49 -13.08
CA GLU A 264 6.90 22.68 -13.52
C GLU A 264 5.47 22.74 -12.96
N GLU A 265 4.75 21.62 -12.93
CA GLU A 265 3.38 21.56 -12.42
C GLU A 265 3.35 21.75 -10.91
N ALA A 266 4.32 21.17 -10.19
CA ALA A 266 4.52 21.43 -8.76
C ALA A 266 4.80 22.91 -8.48
N GLN A 267 5.75 23.53 -9.19
CA GLN A 267 6.08 24.95 -9.04
C GLN A 267 4.91 25.88 -9.37
N LYS A 268 4.10 25.56 -10.40
CA LYS A 268 2.86 26.30 -10.73
C LYS A 268 1.79 26.22 -9.63
N GLN A 269 1.87 25.23 -8.75
CA GLN A 269 0.99 25.04 -7.58
C GLN A 269 1.62 25.52 -6.26
N GLY A 270 2.81 26.15 -6.30
CA GLY A 270 3.54 26.59 -5.10
C GLY A 270 4.25 25.48 -4.32
N LEU A 271 4.21 24.23 -4.81
CA LEU A 271 4.73 23.06 -4.10
C LEU A 271 6.26 23.02 -4.12
N TRP A 272 6.87 22.82 -2.95
CA TRP A 272 8.32 22.65 -2.83
C TRP A 272 8.78 21.38 -3.56
N TRP A 273 9.86 21.51 -4.33
CA TRP A 273 10.49 20.43 -5.08
C TRP A 273 11.98 20.36 -4.74
N ALA A 274 12.51 19.15 -4.51
CA ALA A 274 13.92 18.91 -4.23
C ALA A 274 14.73 18.65 -5.51
N GLU A 275 15.93 19.22 -5.57
CA GLU A 275 16.92 18.88 -6.59
C GLU A 275 17.51 17.49 -6.31
N LYS A 276 17.92 16.78 -7.37
CA LYS A 276 18.38 15.39 -7.26
C LYS A 276 19.82 15.34 -6.73
N GLU A 277 19.99 14.99 -5.46
CA GLU A 277 21.31 14.55 -4.98
C GLU A 277 21.70 13.21 -5.63
N GLU A 278 22.72 13.24 -6.49
CA GLU A 278 23.31 12.03 -7.05
C GLU A 278 24.19 11.33 -6.00
N SER A 279 23.61 10.34 -5.31
CA SER A 279 24.31 9.43 -4.39
C SER A 279 25.26 8.45 -5.12
N ILE A 280 26.29 8.99 -5.77
CA ILE A 280 27.34 8.23 -6.47
C ILE A 280 28.24 7.54 -5.43
N TYR A 281 27.86 6.34 -5.03
CA TYR A 281 28.63 5.52 -4.11
C TYR A 281 29.96 5.07 -4.76
N LYS A 282 31.09 5.57 -4.25
CA LYS A 282 32.45 5.41 -4.83
C LYS A 282 33.09 4.02 -4.62
N GLY A 283 32.29 2.97 -4.48
CA GLY A 283 32.74 1.60 -4.21
C GLY A 283 33.06 0.82 -5.48
N GLN A 284 33.58 -0.40 -5.31
CA GLN A 284 33.76 -1.33 -6.43
C GLN A 284 32.40 -1.87 -6.89
N ILE A 285 31.81 -1.20 -7.89
CA ILE A 285 30.62 -1.66 -8.60
C ILE A 285 30.94 -2.96 -9.34
N VAL A 286 30.11 -4.00 -9.16
CA VAL A 286 30.22 -5.23 -9.94
C VAL A 286 29.82 -4.95 -11.39
N LYS A 287 30.82 -4.85 -12.27
CA LYS A 287 30.64 -4.71 -13.73
C LYS A 287 30.26 -6.03 -14.40
N GLU A 288 30.68 -7.14 -13.80
CA GLU A 288 30.27 -8.49 -14.19
C GLU A 288 28.77 -8.68 -13.89
N GLY A 289 28.05 -9.33 -14.81
CA GLY A 289 26.64 -9.61 -14.58
C GLY A 289 26.46 -10.59 -13.42
N LEU A 290 25.45 -10.34 -12.57
CA LEU A 290 24.96 -11.36 -11.63
C LEU A 290 24.74 -12.70 -12.39
N PRO A 291 25.15 -13.86 -11.83
CA PRO A 291 24.72 -15.18 -12.28
C PRO A 291 23.21 -15.27 -12.56
N ASP A 292 22.80 -16.26 -13.38
CA ASP A 292 21.38 -16.43 -13.67
C ASP A 292 20.65 -17.23 -12.58
N ASP A 293 21.31 -18.22 -11.99
CA ASP A 293 20.71 -19.13 -11.00
C ASP A 293 21.03 -18.74 -9.55
N VAL A 294 20.07 -18.90 -8.63
CA VAL A 294 20.28 -18.64 -7.20
C VAL A 294 21.36 -19.51 -6.56
N ARG A 295 21.57 -20.72 -7.09
CA ARG A 295 22.54 -21.69 -6.59
C ARG A 295 23.99 -21.30 -6.90
N ASP A 296 24.19 -20.46 -7.90
CA ASP A 296 25.52 -20.06 -8.38
C ASP A 296 26.06 -18.78 -7.69
N PHE A 297 25.29 -18.13 -6.80
CA PHE A 297 25.74 -16.90 -6.13
C PHE A 297 26.74 -17.20 -4.99
N PRO A 298 27.98 -16.67 -5.05
CA PRO A 298 28.95 -16.78 -3.97
C PRO A 298 28.59 -15.85 -2.81
N GLU A 299 28.95 -16.23 -1.59
CA GLU A 299 28.54 -15.49 -0.38
C GLU A 299 29.24 -14.13 -0.25
N THR A 300 30.43 -13.99 -0.83
CA THR A 300 31.15 -12.72 -0.99
C THR A 300 30.42 -11.70 -1.88
N LEU A 301 29.34 -12.09 -2.57
CA LEU A 301 28.45 -11.14 -3.24
C LEU A 301 27.83 -10.14 -2.24
N CYS A 302 27.60 -10.57 -0.99
CA CYS A 302 27.12 -9.72 0.11
C CYS A 302 28.17 -8.72 0.62
N GLU A 303 29.37 -8.69 0.05
CA GLU A 303 30.39 -7.66 0.28
C GLU A 303 30.31 -6.57 -0.79
N LYS A 304 30.02 -6.96 -2.04
CA LYS A 304 30.07 -6.14 -3.25
C LYS A 304 28.87 -5.18 -3.40
N ILE A 305 28.95 -4.30 -4.42
CA ILE A 305 27.93 -3.28 -4.71
C ILE A 305 27.43 -3.42 -6.15
N LEU A 306 26.11 -3.49 -6.31
CA LEU A 306 25.42 -3.71 -7.57
C LEU A 306 24.91 -2.38 -8.13
N GLN A 307 24.80 -2.30 -9.46
CA GLN A 307 24.24 -1.12 -10.13
C GLN A 307 22.87 -1.43 -10.74
N CYS A 308 21.88 -0.56 -10.50
CA CYS A 308 20.55 -0.71 -11.06
C CYS A 308 20.57 -0.45 -12.57
N LYS A 309 20.22 -1.45 -13.39
CA LYS A 309 20.22 -1.33 -14.86
C LYS A 309 19.30 -0.22 -15.41
N LYS A 310 18.30 0.20 -14.64
CA LYS A 310 17.25 1.16 -15.05
C LYS A 310 17.53 2.61 -14.62
N THR A 311 18.35 2.83 -13.59
CA THR A 311 18.57 4.16 -12.97
C THR A 311 20.03 4.48 -12.63
N GLY A 312 20.98 3.56 -12.84
CA GLY A 312 22.39 3.76 -12.46
C GLY A 312 22.65 3.79 -10.95
N ARG A 313 21.61 3.84 -10.09
CA ARG A 313 21.72 3.86 -8.62
C ARG A 313 22.40 2.60 -8.10
N SER A 314 23.30 2.79 -7.14
CA SER A 314 23.95 1.69 -6.41
C SER A 314 23.00 1.04 -5.42
N TYR A 315 23.08 -0.28 -5.28
CA TYR A 315 22.39 -1.05 -4.24
C TYR A 315 23.25 -2.25 -3.82
N LYS A 316 22.84 -2.95 -2.77
CA LYS A 316 23.57 -4.07 -2.19
C LYS A 316 22.58 -5.15 -1.73
N ILE A 317 23.03 -6.40 -1.70
CA ILE A 317 22.32 -7.53 -1.09
C ILE A 317 22.98 -7.83 0.26
N ILE A 318 22.19 -8.06 1.30
CA ILE A 318 22.68 -8.49 2.63
C ILE A 318 22.58 -10.02 2.80
N PRO A 319 23.37 -10.64 3.71
CA PRO A 319 23.33 -12.10 3.91
C PRO A 319 21.94 -12.67 4.19
N GLN A 320 21.11 -11.95 4.95
CA GLN A 320 19.73 -12.32 5.27
C GLN A 320 18.84 -12.39 4.03
N GLU A 321 19.04 -11.49 3.06
CA GLU A 321 18.36 -11.56 1.77
C GLU A 321 18.85 -12.77 0.98
N LEU A 322 20.16 -12.97 0.85
CA LEU A 322 20.71 -14.12 0.09
C LEU A 322 20.20 -15.47 0.64
N ILE A 323 20.05 -15.60 1.96
CA ILE A 323 19.42 -16.77 2.60
C ILE A 323 17.96 -16.91 2.17
N LEU A 324 17.16 -15.83 2.23
CA LEU A 324 15.76 -15.85 1.79
C LEU A 324 15.61 -16.20 0.31
N TYR A 325 16.42 -15.62 -0.57
CA TYR A 325 16.43 -15.92 -2.00
C TYR A 325 16.74 -17.41 -2.28
N ARG A 326 17.76 -17.97 -1.60
CA ARG A 326 18.08 -19.40 -1.66
C ARG A 326 16.94 -20.27 -1.13
N GLN A 327 16.32 -19.90 0.01
CA GLN A 327 15.21 -20.64 0.63
C GLN A 327 13.96 -20.69 -0.24
N LEU A 328 13.61 -19.58 -0.90
CA LEU A 328 12.44 -19.51 -1.80
C LEU A 328 12.71 -20.13 -3.19
N ASN A 329 13.96 -20.52 -3.47
CA ASN A 329 14.47 -20.94 -4.77
C ASN A 329 14.25 -19.85 -5.85
N LEU A 330 14.68 -18.62 -5.56
CA LEU A 330 14.49 -17.44 -6.41
C LEU A 330 15.81 -16.68 -6.67
N PRO A 331 16.06 -16.21 -7.92
CA PRO A 331 17.25 -15.46 -8.28
C PRO A 331 17.26 -14.04 -7.67
N LEU A 332 18.46 -13.51 -7.48
CA LEU A 332 18.66 -12.16 -6.96
C LEU A 332 18.12 -11.06 -7.90
N PRO A 333 17.64 -9.94 -7.35
CA PRO A 333 17.08 -8.86 -8.14
C PRO A 333 18.16 -8.14 -8.94
N ARG A 334 17.84 -7.77 -10.18
CA ARG A 334 18.72 -6.98 -11.07
C ARG A 334 18.40 -5.48 -11.08
N LEU A 335 17.57 -5.02 -10.13
CA LEU A 335 17.07 -3.66 -9.96
C LEU A 335 17.17 -3.25 -8.48
N CYS A 336 17.45 -1.97 -8.21
CA CYS A 336 17.46 -1.44 -6.84
C CYS A 336 16.05 -1.43 -6.21
N PHE A 337 16.00 -1.34 -4.88
CA PHE A 337 14.76 -1.38 -4.10
C PHE A 337 13.67 -0.44 -4.63
N GLN A 338 14.00 0.82 -4.92
CA GLN A 338 13.02 1.82 -5.36
C GLN A 338 12.38 1.44 -6.71
N GLU A 339 13.15 0.86 -7.63
CA GLU A 339 12.62 0.43 -8.93
C GLU A 339 11.76 -0.84 -8.84
N ARG A 340 12.02 -1.70 -7.87
CA ARG A 340 11.18 -2.87 -7.61
C ARG A 340 9.90 -2.51 -6.86
N HIS A 341 10.00 -1.60 -5.89
CA HIS A 341 8.83 -0.98 -5.27
C HIS A 341 7.95 -0.30 -6.33
N ARG A 342 8.51 0.56 -7.18
CA ARG A 342 7.77 1.19 -8.29
C ARG A 342 7.14 0.17 -9.23
N ASN A 343 7.89 -0.84 -9.69
CA ASN A 343 7.34 -1.90 -10.54
C ASN A 343 6.20 -2.69 -9.85
N ARG A 344 6.21 -2.80 -8.52
CA ARG A 344 5.16 -3.45 -7.72
C ARG A 344 3.93 -2.55 -7.53
N MET A 345 4.11 -1.24 -7.32
CA MET A 345 2.99 -0.30 -7.29
C MET A 345 2.28 -0.22 -8.65
N LEU A 346 3.02 -0.34 -9.76
CA LEU A 346 2.46 -0.44 -11.13
C LEU A 346 1.65 -1.73 -11.42
N LEU A 347 1.61 -2.71 -10.50
CA LEU A 347 0.72 -3.88 -10.62
C LEU A 347 -0.65 -3.65 -9.98
N ARG A 348 -0.84 -2.55 -9.24
CA ARG A 348 -2.12 -2.08 -8.72
C ARG A 348 -2.82 -1.17 -9.74
N ASN A 349 -4.10 -0.88 -9.52
CA ASN A 349 -4.81 0.14 -10.31
C ASN A 349 -4.43 1.55 -9.81
N ALA A 350 -4.66 2.55 -10.67
CA ALA A 350 -4.64 3.94 -10.23
C ALA A 350 -5.86 4.25 -9.36
N ARG A 351 -5.72 5.21 -8.43
CA ARG A 351 -6.77 5.67 -7.51
C ARG A 351 -7.78 6.60 -8.21
N VAL A 352 -8.34 6.12 -9.33
CA VAL A 352 -9.22 6.86 -10.24
C VAL A 352 -10.37 5.94 -10.64
N PHE A 353 -11.61 6.43 -10.52
CA PHE A 353 -12.80 5.64 -10.85
C PHE A 353 -13.30 5.90 -12.27
N TYR A 354 -13.54 4.83 -13.01
CA TYR A 354 -14.04 4.84 -14.38
C TYR A 354 -15.39 4.13 -14.46
N ASP A 355 -16.30 4.64 -15.29
CA ASP A 355 -17.54 3.96 -15.63
C ASP A 355 -17.25 2.85 -16.64
N ARG A 356 -17.43 1.59 -16.22
CA ARG A 356 -17.28 0.38 -17.04
C ARG A 356 -18.62 -0.37 -17.11
N THR A 357 -18.66 -1.38 -17.97
CA THR A 357 -19.79 -2.28 -18.16
C THR A 357 -19.30 -3.72 -18.05
N CYS A 358 -20.11 -4.62 -17.48
CA CYS A 358 -19.77 -6.03 -17.34
C CYS A 358 -19.63 -6.72 -18.69
N ASP A 359 -18.43 -7.19 -19.00
CA ASP A 359 -18.09 -7.89 -20.25
C ASP A 359 -18.86 -9.22 -20.48
N LYS A 360 -19.66 -9.68 -19.51
CA LYS A 360 -20.51 -10.89 -19.59
C LYS A 360 -22.02 -10.62 -19.59
N CYS A 361 -22.50 -9.49 -19.06
CA CYS A 361 -23.95 -9.26 -18.88
C CYS A 361 -24.46 -7.83 -19.10
N GLY A 362 -23.62 -6.85 -19.43
CA GLY A 362 -24.07 -5.49 -19.72
C GLY A 362 -24.46 -4.61 -18.51
N VAL A 363 -24.34 -5.12 -17.27
CA VAL A 363 -24.54 -4.31 -16.05
C VAL A 363 -23.44 -3.26 -15.92
N LYS A 364 -23.81 -2.00 -15.68
CA LYS A 364 -22.88 -0.87 -15.50
C LYS A 364 -22.38 -0.80 -14.04
N PHE A 365 -21.14 -0.33 -13.86
CA PHE A 365 -20.53 -0.09 -12.54
C PHE A 365 -19.37 0.92 -12.63
N LYS A 366 -18.98 1.50 -11.49
CA LYS A 366 -17.69 2.17 -11.34
C LYS A 366 -16.61 1.18 -10.91
N THR A 367 -15.35 1.43 -11.29
CA THR A 367 -14.20 0.58 -10.97
C THR A 367 -12.88 1.34 -11.14
N THR A 368 -11.79 0.87 -10.54
CA THR A 368 -10.43 1.39 -10.76
C THR A 368 -9.74 0.81 -12.01
N TYR A 369 -10.36 -0.14 -12.73
CA TYR A 369 -9.87 -0.62 -14.03
C TYR A 369 -10.19 0.39 -15.16
N ALA A 370 -9.15 1.05 -15.67
CA ALA A 370 -9.26 2.04 -16.75
C ALA A 370 -9.83 1.46 -18.07
N PRO A 371 -10.45 2.29 -18.94
CA PRO A 371 -11.14 1.81 -20.15
C PRO A 371 -10.24 1.14 -21.19
N ASP A 372 -8.96 1.49 -21.23
CA ASP A 372 -7.92 0.97 -22.12
C ASP A 372 -7.31 -0.37 -21.67
N ARG A 373 -7.60 -0.81 -20.44
CA ARG A 373 -7.07 -2.05 -19.89
C ARG A 373 -7.57 -3.29 -20.65
N PRO A 374 -6.69 -4.27 -20.94
CA PRO A 374 -7.04 -5.46 -21.72
C PRO A 374 -7.83 -6.51 -20.95
N GLU A 375 -7.90 -6.43 -19.62
CA GLU A 375 -8.64 -7.40 -18.81
C GLU A 375 -10.16 -7.28 -18.96
N LYS A 376 -10.85 -8.43 -19.02
CA LYS A 376 -12.32 -8.51 -18.93
C LYS A 376 -12.76 -8.27 -17.50
N ILE A 377 -13.69 -7.36 -17.28
CA ILE A 377 -14.14 -6.94 -15.94
C ILE A 377 -15.57 -7.41 -15.71
N TYR A 378 -15.76 -8.31 -14.74
CA TYR A 378 -17.05 -8.92 -14.43
C TYR A 378 -17.65 -8.35 -13.14
N CYS A 379 -18.96 -8.08 -13.16
CA CYS A 379 -19.73 -7.81 -11.94
C CYS A 379 -19.77 -9.05 -11.02
N GLU A 380 -20.10 -8.86 -9.74
CA GLU A 380 -20.09 -9.88 -8.68
C GLU A 380 -20.65 -11.25 -9.13
N SER A 381 -21.90 -11.31 -9.59
CA SER A 381 -22.55 -12.57 -10.01
C SER A 381 -21.92 -13.21 -11.25
N CYS A 382 -21.40 -12.40 -12.17
CA CYS A 382 -20.70 -12.89 -13.35
C CYS A 382 -19.31 -13.46 -13.02
N TYR A 383 -18.64 -12.88 -12.02
CA TYR A 383 -17.35 -13.30 -11.50
C TYR A 383 -17.46 -14.57 -10.64
N GLN A 384 -18.45 -14.63 -9.73
CA GLN A 384 -18.77 -15.82 -8.94
C GLN A 384 -19.08 -17.05 -9.82
N THR A 385 -19.65 -16.83 -11.01
CA THR A 385 -19.90 -17.87 -12.03
C THR A 385 -18.78 -18.00 -13.07
N SER A 386 -17.52 -17.71 -12.70
CA SER A 386 -16.35 -17.81 -13.59
C SER A 386 -15.17 -18.63 -13.04
N PHE A 387 -15.28 -19.16 -11.82
CA PHE A 387 -14.29 -20.06 -11.22
C PHE A 387 -14.37 -21.49 -11.79
N ALA A 388 -13.25 -22.23 -11.72
CA ALA A 388 -13.08 -23.59 -12.24
C ALA A 388 -12.61 -24.58 -11.15
#